data_AF-A0AAU6IT17-F1
#
_entry.id   AF-A0AAU6IT17-F1
#
_cell.length_a   1.000
_cell.length_b   1.000
_cell.length_c   1.000
_cell.angle_alpha   90.00
_cell.angle_beta   90.00
_cell.angle_gamma   90.00
#
_symmetry.space_group_name_H-M   'P 1'
#
loop_
_entity.id
_entity.type
_entity.pdbx_description
1 polymer ?
#
loop_
_entity_poly.entity_id
_entity_poly.type
_entity_poly.pdbx_seq_one_letter_code
_entity_poly.pdbx_strand_id
1 'polypeptide(L)' 'MDAFTAGILQRIKATESDLSRARETGDEFLVEIEQDELDDLHRLAAEHGVELGVARV' A
#
# COMPACT_ATOMS: atom_id res chain seq x y z
N MET A 1 11.01 -9.51 -11.70
CA MET A 1 10.68 -9.28 -10.28
C MET A 1 10.79 -10.60 -9.56
N ASP A 2 11.40 -10.61 -8.38
CA ASP A 2 11.46 -11.81 -7.53
C ASP A 2 10.12 -12.05 -6.82
N ALA A 3 9.98 -13.22 -6.20
CA ALA A 3 8.75 -13.60 -5.48
C ALA A 3 8.42 -12.65 -4.33
N PHE A 4 9.45 -12.07 -3.70
CA PHE A 4 9.30 -11.07 -2.64
C PHE A 4 8.64 -9.80 -3.16
N THR A 5 9.20 -9.22 -4.23
CA THR A 5 8.70 -8.02 -4.91
C THR A 5 7.28 -8.21 -5.40
N ALA A 6 6.98 -9.39 -5.99
CA ALA A 6 5.63 -9.72 -6.42
C ALA A 6 4.64 -9.75 -5.24
N GLY A 7 5.06 -10.29 -4.09
CA GLY A 7 4.27 -10.31 -2.87
C GLY A 7 4.00 -8.91 -2.30
N ILE A 8 5.01 -8.03 -2.30
CA ILE A 8 4.83 -6.63 -1.85
C ILE A 8 3.85 -5.88 -2.76
N LEU A 9 3.99 -6.00 -4.07
CA LEU A 9 3.06 -5.36 -5.01
C LEU A 9 1.63 -5.88 -4.89
N GLN A 10 1.45 -7.17 -4.58
CA GLN A 10 0.13 -7.72 -4.32
C GLN A 10 -0.48 -7.14 -3.04
N ARG A 11 0.31 -7.02 -1.96
CA ARG A 11 -0.16 -6.46 -0.69
C ARG A 11 -0.52 -4.99 -0.82
N ILE A 12 0.30 -4.19 -1.50
CA ILE A 12 0.01 -2.77 -1.78
C ILE A 12 -1.37 -2.63 -2.42
N LYS A 13 -1.64 -3.39 -3.50
CA LYS A 13 -2.94 -3.33 -4.19
C LYS A 13 -4.12 -3.75 -3.32
N ALA A 14 -3.91 -4.73 -2.44
CA ALA A 14 -4.94 -5.17 -1.50
C ALA A 14 -5.24 -4.07 -0.48
N THR A 15 -4.21 -3.53 0.17
CA THR A 15 -4.29 -2.42 1.12
C THR A 15 -4.91 -1.16 0.49
N GLU A 16 -4.55 -0.81 -0.75
CA GLU A 16 -5.19 0.31 -1.48
C GLU A 16 -6.69 0.09 -1.70
N SER A 17 -7.09 -1.13 -2.04
CA SER A 17 -8.50 -1.50 -2.22
C SER A 17 -9.26 -1.46 -0.90
N ASP A 18 -8.63 -1.91 0.19
CA ASP A 18 -9.23 -1.96 1.51
C ASP A 18 -9.34 -0.56 2.13
N LEU A 19 -8.31 0.28 1.95
CA LEU A 19 -8.31 1.71 2.28
C LEU A 19 -9.42 2.47 1.53
N SER A 20 -9.57 2.20 0.23
CA SER A 20 -10.64 2.81 -0.58
C SER A 20 -12.01 2.45 -0.02
N ARG A 21 -12.23 1.16 0.30
CA ARG A 21 -13.46 0.68 0.92
C ARG A 21 -13.69 1.31 2.30
N ALA A 22 -12.67 1.41 3.14
CA ALA A 22 -12.76 2.02 4.47
C ALA A 22 -13.19 3.49 4.39
N ARG A 23 -12.64 4.24 3.42
CA ARG A 23 -13.05 5.62 3.13
C ARG A 23 -14.49 5.71 2.64
N GLU A 24 -14.92 4.80 1.77
CA GLU A 24 -16.29 4.75 1.26
C GLU A 24 -17.32 4.44 2.38
N THR A 25 -16.97 3.60 3.34
CA THR A 25 -17.85 3.22 4.44
C THR A 25 -17.80 4.19 5.63
N GLY A 26 -16.87 5.15 5.62
CA GLY A 26 -16.65 6.08 6.74
C GLY A 26 -16.06 5.42 7.98
N ASP A 27 -15.30 4.34 7.81
CA ASP A 27 -14.60 3.66 8.91
C ASP A 27 -13.25 4.33 9.17
N GLU A 28 -13.28 5.43 9.91
CA GLU A 28 -12.09 6.27 10.17
C GLU A 28 -10.95 5.50 10.85
N PHE A 29 -11.28 4.54 11.72
CA PHE A 29 -10.26 3.71 12.37
C PHE A 29 -9.59 2.78 11.36
N LEU A 30 -10.37 2.11 10.51
CA LEU A 30 -9.81 1.25 9.48
C LEU A 30 -8.98 2.05 8.47
N VAL A 31 -9.37 3.29 8.15
CA VAL A 31 -8.58 4.19 7.29
C VAL A 31 -7.18 4.44 7.86
N GLU A 32 -7.06 4.70 9.17
CA GLU A 32 -5.75 4.90 9.80
C GLU A 32 -4.88 3.64 9.71
N ILE A 33 -5.45 2.48 10.02
CA ILE A 33 -4.74 1.20 9.98
C ILE A 33 -4.23 0.86 8.57
N GLU A 34 -5.10 1.00 7.56
CA GLU A 34 -4.72 0.68 6.18
C GLU A 34 -3.72 1.71 5.61
N GLN A 35 -3.78 2.97 6.05
CA GLN A 35 -2.81 3.99 5.64
C GLN A 35 -1.42 3.71 6.21
N ASP A 36 -1.32 3.31 7.49
CA ASP A 36 -0.06 2.94 8.13
C ASP A 36 0.58 1.71 7.46
N GLU A 37 -0.21 0.67 7.17
CA GLU A 37 0.28 -0.51 6.44
C GLU A 37 0.76 -0.14 5.02
N LEU A 38 0.04 0.75 4.32
CA LEU A 38 0.42 1.18 2.97
C LEU A 38 1.76 1.92 2.98
N ASP A 39 1.98 2.80 3.96
CA ASP A 39 3.24 3.52 4.12
C ASP A 39 4.40 2.57 4.42
N ASP A 40 4.17 1.56 5.26
CA ASP A 40 5.14 0.50 5.56
C ASP A 40 5.50 -0.33 4.33
N LEU A 41 4.50 -0.72 3.53
CA LEU A 41 4.70 -1.45 2.29
C LEU A 41 5.47 -0.62 1.25
N HIS A 42 5.18 0.68 1.15
CA HIS A 42 5.92 1.59 0.27
C HIS A 42 7.39 1.71 0.66
N ARG A 43 7.67 1.84 1.96
CA ARG A 43 9.04 1.85 2.47
C ARG A 43 9.75 0.53 2.17
N LEU A 44 9.10 -0.60 2.43
CA LEU A 44 9.67 -1.92 2.17
C LEU A 44 9.94 -2.14 0.67
N ALA A 45 9.02 -1.70 -0.20
CA ALA A 45 9.25 -1.69 -1.64
C ALA A 45 10.51 -0.89 -2.01
N ALA A 46 10.67 0.32 -1.47
CA ALA A 46 11.81 1.19 -1.74
C ALA A 46 13.14 0.58 -1.25
N GLU A 47 13.18 -0.01 -0.05
CA GLU A 47 14.35 -0.70 0.50
C GLU A 47 14.83 -1.86 -0.39
N HIS A 48 13.90 -2.49 -1.12
CA HIS A 48 14.18 -3.58 -2.05
C HIS A 48 14.36 -3.11 -3.52
N GLY A 49 14.45 -1.80 -3.76
CA GLY A 49 14.73 -1.22 -5.07
C GLY A 49 13.51 -1.16 -6.01
N VAL A 50 12.30 -1.22 -5.46
CA VAL A 50 11.06 -1.09 -6.23
C VAL A 50 10.61 0.37 -6.18
N GLU A 51 10.83 1.10 -7.27
CA GLU A 51 10.26 2.44 -7.44
C GLU A 51 8.78 2.31 -7.78
N LEU A 52 7.93 2.51 -6.78
CA LEU A 52 6.50 2.73 -7.00
C LEU A 52 6.39 4.12 -7.62
N GLY A 53 5.92 4.19 -8.86
CA GLY A 53 5.83 5.43 -9.61
C GLY A 53 4.98 6.45 -8.87
N VAL A 54 5.61 7.29 -8.05
CA VAL A 54 4.96 8.46 -7.46
C VAL A 54 4.66 9.35 -8.65
N ALA A 55 3.38 9.41 -9.04
CA ALA A 55 2.91 10.42 -9.96
C ALA A 55 3.18 11.78 -9.30
N ARG A 56 4.30 12.38 -9.69
CA ARG A 56 4.71 13.71 -9.24
C ARG A 56 3.72 14.69 -9.87
N VAL A 57 2.77 15.16 -9.06
CA VAL A 57 1.89 16.28 -9.40
C VAL A 57 2.65 17.58 -9.18
#